data_AF-A0A813JI97-F1
#
_entry.id   AF-A0A813JI97-F1
#
_cell.length_a   1.000
_cell.length_b   1.000
_cell.length_c   1.000
_cell.angle_alpha   90.00
_cell.angle_beta   90.00
_cell.angle_gamma   90.00
#
_symmetry.space_group_name_H-M   'P 1'
#
loop_
_entity.id
_entity.type
_entity.pdbx_description
1 polymer ?
#
loop_
_entity_poly.entity_id
_entity_poly.type
_entity_poly.pdbx_seq_one_letter_code
_entity_poly.pdbx_strand_id
1 'polypeptide(L)'
;MMWMRSAASLMLCGPPKLCKVLQKMFSVGGAYEFEVTSMPNVCGTPDKPFEVTIVEKAEDLPEAKDTPQVCGKDASGCRLAFDLGKSDIKTVAVKDNEVLYSKETEWDVTNPDPQYHYDAIMAALKLAKAALPGGKVDAIGGSATGTVSGANEATWCDIFPNVPPDVYREKVVDIFVRLAKDIAGDVPLKVINDGEVTALAAVTKIKHGNVMGISMGSSEGGGYANKDGNLLGWINELCYIRLDLNPKAPTDPWSKGSHRGLSHMYLGQRGATKLAAKAGVDVPDNYKYPHPDMCTIKHEDHAQCLKLIQKAITVPEKEAEVTKLYETVGVYLGYGLAQYCEFYDIEHVMILGRVSKGKGGDIMLETAKKVLETEFPDLKPILFHTADDHFKAVGQCIAAAALPTLKK
;
A
#
# COMPACT_ATOMS: atom_id res chain seq x y z
N MET A 1 -6.59 10.53 9.35
CA MET A 1 -7.59 11.10 8.41
C MET A 1 -6.99 11.60 7.10
N MET A 2 -5.98 12.49 7.08
CA MET A 2 -5.42 12.99 5.81
C MET A 2 -4.85 11.88 4.93
N TRP A 3 -4.04 10.98 5.50
CA TRP A 3 -3.55 9.80 4.78
C TRP A 3 -4.62 8.75 4.45
N MET A 4 -5.84 8.89 4.99
CA MET A 4 -6.98 8.07 4.59
C MET A 4 -7.69 8.69 3.38
N ARG A 5 -7.95 10.00 3.38
CA ARG A 5 -8.83 10.66 2.40
C ARG A 5 -8.14 11.56 1.38
N SER A 6 -6.86 11.87 1.56
CA SER A 6 -6.16 13.04 0.99
C SER A 6 -6.79 14.37 1.42
N ALA A 7 -6.11 15.50 1.14
CA ALA A 7 -6.67 16.83 1.30
C ALA A 7 -5.87 17.87 0.50
N ALA A 8 -6.53 18.79 -0.19
CA ALA A 8 -5.87 19.99 -0.72
C ALA A 8 -5.89 21.17 0.28
N SER A 9 -6.78 21.11 1.26
CA SER A 9 -6.98 22.14 2.29
C SER A 9 -7.66 21.56 3.52
N LEU A 10 -7.60 22.29 4.63
CA LEU A 10 -8.26 21.98 5.90
C LEU A 10 -9.11 23.16 6.34
N MET A 11 -10.42 22.94 6.48
CA MET A 11 -11.35 23.95 7.01
C MET A 11 -11.73 23.58 8.45
N LEU A 12 -11.54 24.52 9.37
CA LEU A 12 -11.73 24.31 10.81
C LEU A 12 -12.89 25.14 11.33
N CYS A 13 -13.77 24.50 12.11
CA CYS A 13 -14.79 25.16 12.90
C CYS A 13 -14.73 24.63 14.34
N GLY A 14 -14.75 25.51 15.34
CA GLY A 14 -14.67 25.11 16.74
C GLY A 14 -14.10 26.20 17.67
N PRO A 15 -13.70 25.83 18.90
CA PRO A 15 -13.13 26.78 19.86
C PRO A 15 -11.95 27.55 19.25
N PRO A 16 -11.99 28.90 19.19
CA PRO A 16 -11.02 29.69 18.42
C PRO A 16 -9.55 29.44 18.79
N LYS A 17 -9.27 29.14 20.06
CA LYS A 17 -7.92 28.79 20.53
C LYS A 17 -7.42 27.49 19.89
N LEU A 18 -8.27 26.46 19.81
CA LEU A 18 -7.90 25.17 19.23
C LEU A 18 -7.72 25.28 17.72
N CYS A 19 -8.63 25.98 17.02
CA CYS A 19 -8.51 26.19 15.57
C CYS A 19 -7.22 26.91 15.21
N LYS A 20 -6.83 27.95 15.97
CA LYS A 20 -5.55 28.66 15.78
C LYS A 20 -4.32 27.78 16.05
N VAL A 21 -4.40 26.90 17.06
CA VAL A 21 -3.32 25.94 17.34
C VAL A 21 -3.19 24.95 16.18
N LEU A 22 -4.28 24.36 15.70
CA LEU A 22 -4.27 23.45 14.57
C LEU A 22 -3.78 24.14 13.29
N GLN A 23 -4.24 25.36 13.01
CA GLN A 23 -3.76 26.15 11.88
C GLN A 23 -2.24 26.37 11.92
N LYS A 24 -1.66 26.61 13.12
CA LYS A 24 -0.21 26.70 13.29
C LYS A 24 0.50 25.34 13.16
N MET A 25 -0.15 24.25 13.58
CA MET A 25 0.44 22.91 13.44
C MET A 25 0.48 22.48 11.96
N PHE A 26 -0.54 22.81 11.18
CA PHE A 26 -0.65 22.61 9.74
C PHE A 26 -0.13 23.82 8.95
N SER A 27 1.13 24.18 9.19
CA SER A 27 1.85 25.19 8.39
C SER A 27 3.27 24.74 8.12
N VAL A 28 3.97 25.42 7.21
CA VAL A 28 5.44 25.30 7.09
C VAL A 28 6.07 25.66 8.44
N GLY A 29 7.04 24.86 8.92
CA GLY A 29 7.62 24.95 10.26
C GLY A 29 6.73 24.39 11.39
N GLY A 30 5.54 23.89 11.07
CA GLY A 30 4.58 23.30 12.01
C GLY A 30 4.79 21.80 12.24
N ALA A 31 4.02 21.22 13.16
CA ALA A 31 4.09 19.80 13.49
C ALA A 31 3.67 18.85 12.35
N TYR A 32 2.93 19.37 11.37
CA TYR A 32 2.43 18.64 10.20
C TYR A 32 2.94 19.28 8.89
N GLU A 33 4.15 19.84 8.90
CA GLU A 33 4.78 20.40 7.70
C GLU A 33 4.91 19.37 6.57
N PHE A 34 5.19 18.10 6.92
CA PHE A 34 5.25 17.02 5.95
C PHE A 34 3.93 16.88 5.18
N GLU A 35 2.79 16.80 5.89
CA GLU A 35 1.49 16.77 5.23
C GLU A 35 1.22 18.04 4.41
N VAL A 36 1.50 19.23 4.96
CA VAL A 36 1.28 20.51 4.28
C VAL A 36 2.04 20.60 2.95
N THR A 37 3.24 20.03 2.89
CA THR A 37 4.11 20.08 1.70
C THR A 37 3.89 18.91 0.74
N SER A 38 3.47 17.75 1.23
CA SER A 38 3.23 16.56 0.40
C SER A 38 1.84 16.51 -0.20
N MET A 39 0.81 16.92 0.55
CA MET A 39 -0.59 16.68 0.19
C MET A 39 -1.06 17.33 -1.12
N PRO A 40 -0.58 18.52 -1.51
CA PRO A 40 -0.86 19.05 -2.85
C PRO A 40 -0.46 18.10 -3.99
N ASN A 41 0.65 17.37 -3.84
CA ASN A 41 1.05 16.36 -4.82
C ASN A 41 0.13 15.15 -4.76
N VAL A 42 -0.15 14.66 -3.55
CA VAL A 42 -1.03 13.50 -3.28
C VAL A 42 -2.42 13.69 -3.92
N CYS A 43 -2.99 14.89 -3.85
CA CYS A 43 -4.30 15.18 -4.44
C CYS A 43 -4.27 15.65 -5.91
N GLY A 44 -3.09 15.62 -6.56
CA GLY A 44 -2.94 16.03 -7.95
C GLY A 44 -3.07 17.54 -8.20
N THR A 45 -2.86 18.37 -7.18
CA THR A 45 -2.83 19.84 -7.29
C THR A 45 -1.50 20.44 -6.85
N PRO A 46 -0.35 20.02 -7.41
CA PRO A 46 0.98 20.47 -6.96
C PRO A 46 1.19 21.98 -7.09
N ASP A 47 0.47 22.64 -8.00
CA ASP A 47 0.54 24.09 -8.23
C ASP A 47 -0.26 24.91 -7.18
N LYS A 48 -0.99 24.25 -6.27
CA LYS A 48 -1.79 24.91 -5.23
C LYS A 48 -1.22 24.62 -3.85
N PRO A 49 -0.83 25.63 -3.05
CA PRO A 49 -0.37 25.40 -1.69
C PRO A 49 -1.50 24.87 -0.82
N PHE A 50 -1.16 24.04 0.16
CA PHE A 50 -2.12 23.55 1.14
C PHE A 50 -2.61 24.71 2.03
N GLU A 51 -3.92 24.86 2.13
CA GLU A 51 -4.54 25.98 2.85
C GLU A 51 -5.25 25.51 4.13
N VAL A 52 -5.10 26.26 5.23
CA VAL A 52 -5.86 26.03 6.45
C VAL A 52 -6.70 27.26 6.80
N THR A 53 -8.02 27.11 6.70
CA THR A 53 -8.99 28.18 6.97
C THR A 53 -9.78 27.90 8.24
N ILE A 54 -10.25 28.96 8.88
CA ILE A 54 -11.13 28.88 10.06
C ILE A 54 -12.44 29.56 9.67
N VAL A 55 -13.55 28.84 9.80
CA VAL A 55 -14.90 29.37 9.61
C VAL A 55 -15.59 29.57 10.95
N GLU A 56 -16.54 30.49 11.01
CA GLU A 56 -17.23 30.85 12.25
C GLU A 56 -18.29 29.82 12.64
N LYS A 57 -18.97 29.25 11.64
CA LYS A 57 -20.13 28.40 11.84
C LYS A 57 -19.92 27.03 11.23
N ALA A 58 -20.50 26.01 11.86
CA ALA A 58 -20.38 24.64 11.38
C ALA A 58 -21.07 24.45 10.02
N GLU A 59 -22.11 25.24 9.75
CA GLU A 59 -22.85 25.25 8.49
C GLU A 59 -22.03 25.81 7.31
N ASP A 60 -20.93 26.52 7.57
CA ASP A 60 -20.00 26.99 6.53
C ASP A 60 -19.04 25.89 6.07
N LEU A 61 -18.98 24.76 6.79
CA LEU A 61 -18.19 23.59 6.37
C LEU A 61 -18.89 22.89 5.20
N PRO A 62 -18.14 22.43 4.18
CA PRO A 62 -18.73 21.70 3.07
C PRO A 62 -19.32 20.37 3.54
N GLU A 63 -20.39 19.94 2.89
CA GLU A 63 -20.92 18.59 3.08
C GLU A 63 -19.87 17.54 2.72
N ALA A 64 -19.84 16.45 3.49
CA ALA A 64 -18.94 15.34 3.21
C ALA A 64 -19.31 14.70 1.87
N LYS A 65 -18.29 14.55 1.00
CA LYS A 65 -18.46 13.95 -0.33
C LYS A 65 -17.33 12.99 -0.63
N ASP A 66 -17.70 11.76 -0.94
CA ASP A 66 -16.80 10.73 -1.46
C ASP A 66 -16.82 10.73 -3.00
N THR A 67 -15.77 10.16 -3.60
CA THR A 67 -15.67 10.00 -5.07
C THR A 67 -15.42 8.53 -5.42
N PRO A 68 -16.44 7.65 -5.25
CA PRO A 68 -16.28 6.22 -5.40
C PRO A 68 -15.64 5.81 -6.73
N GLN A 69 -14.74 4.83 -6.67
CA GLN A 69 -14.08 4.27 -7.85
C GLN A 69 -14.78 3.00 -8.28
N VAL A 70 -15.30 2.99 -9.51
CA VAL A 70 -15.91 1.79 -10.10
C VAL A 70 -14.82 0.93 -10.72
N CYS A 71 -14.75 -0.32 -10.30
CA CYS A 71 -13.83 -1.32 -10.82
C CYS A 71 -14.60 -2.56 -11.30
N GLY A 72 -14.07 -3.21 -12.33
CA GLY A 72 -14.49 -4.52 -12.80
C GLY A 72 -14.15 -5.62 -11.79
N LYS A 73 -14.72 -6.80 -12.03
CA LYS A 73 -14.56 -8.01 -11.19
C LYS A 73 -14.35 -9.28 -12.02
N ASP A 74 -14.06 -9.12 -13.31
CA ASP A 74 -13.97 -10.23 -14.27
C ASP A 74 -12.78 -10.02 -15.21
N ALA A 75 -11.89 -11.03 -15.24
CA ALA A 75 -10.72 -11.07 -16.10
C ALA A 75 -10.96 -11.91 -17.37
N SER A 76 -12.20 -11.96 -17.87
CA SER A 76 -12.54 -12.56 -19.18
C SER A 76 -11.82 -11.89 -20.35
N GLY A 77 -11.50 -12.62 -21.42
CA GLY A 77 -10.68 -12.11 -22.52
C GLY A 77 -9.17 -12.18 -22.23
N CYS A 78 -8.35 -11.55 -23.07
CA CYS A 78 -6.90 -11.47 -22.87
C CYS A 78 -6.53 -10.25 -22.00
N ARG A 79 -6.14 -10.46 -20.75
CA ARG A 79 -5.76 -9.40 -19.82
C ARG A 79 -4.27 -9.37 -19.59
N LEU A 80 -3.74 -8.16 -19.54
CA LEU A 80 -2.40 -7.90 -19.05
C LEU A 80 -2.52 -7.13 -17.74
N ALA A 81 -1.70 -7.44 -16.75
CA ALA A 81 -1.66 -6.60 -15.55
C ALA A 81 -0.27 -6.47 -14.96
N PHE A 82 -0.11 -5.42 -14.17
CA PHE A 82 1.08 -5.14 -13.40
C PHE A 82 0.75 -4.80 -11.95
N ASP A 83 1.70 -5.07 -11.06
CA ASP A 83 1.74 -4.63 -9.67
C ASP A 83 3.13 -4.08 -9.39
N LEU A 84 3.22 -2.79 -9.07
CA LEU A 84 4.48 -2.09 -8.87
C LEU A 84 4.72 -1.84 -7.39
N GLY A 85 5.64 -2.62 -6.82
CA GLY A 85 6.08 -2.49 -5.43
C GLY A 85 7.46 -1.85 -5.32
N LYS A 86 7.87 -1.54 -4.08
CA LYS A 86 9.17 -0.90 -3.79
C LYS A 86 10.40 -1.81 -4.01
N SER A 87 10.20 -3.11 -4.22
CA SER A 87 11.29 -4.09 -4.45
C SER A 87 11.19 -4.82 -5.78
N ASP A 88 10.01 -4.87 -6.39
CA ASP A 88 9.75 -5.70 -7.56
C ASP A 88 8.62 -5.12 -8.43
N ILE A 89 8.73 -5.42 -9.73
CA ILE A 89 7.66 -5.32 -10.72
C ILE A 89 7.09 -6.72 -10.87
N LYS A 90 5.79 -6.88 -10.62
CA LYS A 90 5.08 -8.11 -10.96
C LYS A 90 4.25 -7.89 -12.21
N THR A 91 4.29 -8.84 -13.14
CA THR A 91 3.40 -8.82 -14.30
C THR A 91 2.71 -10.16 -14.45
N VAL A 92 1.45 -10.11 -14.88
CA VAL A 92 0.64 -11.30 -15.18
C VAL A 92 -0.03 -11.17 -16.54
N ALA A 93 -0.23 -12.32 -17.18
CA ALA A 93 -1.08 -12.44 -18.35
C ALA A 93 -2.18 -13.46 -18.04
N VAL A 94 -3.43 -13.06 -18.24
CA VAL A 94 -4.62 -13.85 -17.92
C VAL A 94 -5.45 -14.02 -19.18
N LYS A 95 -5.95 -15.23 -19.42
CA LYS A 95 -6.93 -15.52 -20.47
C LYS A 95 -8.14 -16.16 -19.84
N ASP A 96 -9.30 -15.50 -19.95
CA ASP A 96 -10.58 -16.04 -19.48
C ASP A 96 -10.54 -16.50 -18.00
N ASN A 97 -9.97 -15.64 -17.13
CA ASN A 97 -9.72 -15.89 -15.71
C ASN A 97 -8.65 -16.97 -15.39
N GLU A 98 -7.95 -17.52 -16.39
CA GLU A 98 -6.81 -18.42 -16.18
C GLU A 98 -5.47 -17.69 -16.34
N VAL A 99 -4.58 -17.84 -15.36
CA VAL A 99 -3.24 -17.25 -15.39
C VAL A 99 -2.36 -18.04 -16.36
N LEU A 100 -1.95 -17.40 -17.47
CA LEU A 100 -1.02 -17.99 -18.45
C LEU A 100 0.44 -17.67 -18.12
N TYR A 101 0.68 -16.57 -17.41
CA TYR A 101 2.01 -16.12 -17.01
C TYR A 101 1.94 -15.27 -15.75
N SER A 102 2.93 -15.44 -14.88
CA SER A 102 3.18 -14.57 -13.72
C SER A 102 4.68 -14.52 -13.44
N LYS A 103 5.24 -13.33 -13.25
CA LYS A 103 6.65 -13.18 -12.87
C LYS A 103 6.89 -11.95 -12.00
N GLU A 104 7.78 -12.10 -11.03
CA GLU A 104 8.39 -11.02 -10.25
C GLU A 104 9.75 -10.66 -10.85
N THR A 105 10.01 -9.37 -11.04
CA THR A 105 11.29 -8.84 -11.57
C THR A 105 11.79 -7.76 -10.62
N GLU A 106 12.99 -7.94 -10.05
CA GLU A 106 13.62 -6.92 -9.20
C GLU A 106 13.98 -5.67 -10.04
N TRP A 107 13.88 -4.49 -9.42
CA TRP A 107 14.19 -3.20 -10.05
C TRP A 107 14.68 -2.19 -9.01
N ASP A 108 15.34 -1.12 -9.47
CA ASP A 108 15.82 -0.02 -8.61
C ASP A 108 14.82 1.14 -8.63
N VAL A 109 13.92 1.18 -7.64
CA VAL A 109 12.97 2.29 -7.48
C VAL A 109 13.68 3.62 -7.21
N THR A 110 14.92 3.60 -6.71
CA THR A 110 15.66 4.82 -6.37
C THR A 110 16.35 5.46 -7.57
N ASN A 111 16.27 4.86 -8.76
CA ASN A 111 16.80 5.45 -9.97
C ASN A 111 16.13 6.80 -10.25
N PRO A 112 16.88 7.90 -10.44
CA PRO A 112 16.29 9.22 -10.68
C PRO A 112 15.74 9.40 -12.10
N ASP A 113 16.08 8.50 -13.03
CA ASP A 113 15.66 8.59 -14.43
C ASP A 113 14.24 8.00 -14.63
N PRO A 114 13.23 8.81 -14.99
CA PRO A 114 11.89 8.30 -15.30
C PRO A 114 11.86 7.36 -16.50
N GLN A 115 12.82 7.45 -17.43
CA GLN A 115 12.89 6.56 -18.59
C GLN A 115 13.30 5.15 -18.18
N TYR A 116 14.22 5.00 -17.20
CA TYR A 116 14.55 3.70 -16.62
C TYR A 116 13.29 3.00 -16.08
N HIS A 117 12.48 3.72 -15.32
CA HIS A 117 11.24 3.19 -14.74
C HIS A 117 10.27 2.74 -15.83
N TYR A 118 10.07 3.58 -16.84
CA TYR A 118 9.24 3.26 -18.00
C TYR A 118 9.71 1.98 -18.71
N ASP A 119 11.00 1.91 -19.03
CA ASP A 119 11.60 0.81 -19.77
C ASP A 119 11.56 -0.50 -18.99
N ALA A 120 11.81 -0.45 -17.68
CA ALA A 120 11.73 -1.61 -16.80
C ALA A 120 10.32 -2.21 -16.76
N ILE A 121 9.29 -1.36 -16.56
CA ILE A 121 7.89 -1.79 -16.54
C ILE A 121 7.47 -2.31 -17.91
N MET A 122 7.82 -1.60 -18.99
CA MET A 122 7.52 -1.98 -20.37
C MET A 122 8.16 -3.32 -20.74
N ALA A 123 9.42 -3.56 -20.34
CA ALA A 123 10.10 -4.83 -20.58
C ALA A 123 9.39 -6.00 -19.88
N ALA A 124 9.00 -5.83 -18.61
CA ALA A 124 8.26 -6.85 -17.86
C ALA A 124 6.87 -7.12 -18.46
N LEU A 125 6.18 -6.08 -18.94
CA LEU A 125 4.89 -6.21 -19.60
C LEU A 125 4.98 -6.90 -20.96
N LYS A 126 6.04 -6.64 -21.75
CA LYS A 126 6.29 -7.31 -23.03
C LYS A 126 6.45 -8.82 -22.87
N LEU A 127 7.15 -9.25 -21.81
CA LEU A 127 7.29 -10.67 -21.48
C LEU A 127 5.94 -11.32 -21.15
N ALA A 128 5.10 -10.67 -20.33
CA ALA A 128 3.77 -11.17 -20.02
C ALA A 128 2.85 -11.20 -21.26
N LYS A 129 2.88 -10.15 -22.10
CA LYS A 129 2.10 -10.08 -23.35
C LYS A 129 2.42 -11.23 -24.30
N ALA A 130 3.68 -11.69 -24.36
CA ALA A 130 4.08 -12.80 -25.23
C ALA A 130 3.41 -14.14 -24.87
N ALA A 131 2.90 -14.29 -23.63
CA ALA A 131 2.15 -15.47 -23.22
C ALA A 131 0.67 -15.43 -23.65
N LEU A 132 0.14 -14.28 -24.08
CA LEU A 132 -1.25 -14.16 -24.52
C LEU A 132 -1.43 -14.69 -25.95
N PRO A 133 -2.57 -15.32 -26.27
CA PRO A 133 -2.86 -15.81 -27.62
C PRO A 133 -2.71 -14.71 -28.68
N GLY A 134 -1.76 -14.91 -29.61
CA GLY A 134 -1.46 -13.94 -30.68
C GLY A 134 -0.96 -12.58 -30.19
N GLY A 135 -0.52 -12.47 -28.93
CA GLY A 135 -0.16 -11.20 -28.31
C GLY A 135 -1.33 -10.21 -28.18
N LYS A 136 -2.58 -10.69 -28.29
CA LYS A 136 -3.78 -9.87 -28.15
C LYS A 136 -3.94 -9.43 -26.70
N VAL A 137 -4.26 -8.15 -26.49
CA VAL A 137 -4.61 -7.58 -25.19
C VAL A 137 -5.97 -6.92 -25.35
N ASP A 138 -6.94 -7.32 -24.53
CA ASP A 138 -8.29 -6.76 -24.51
C ASP A 138 -8.43 -5.65 -23.46
N ALA A 139 -7.64 -5.71 -22.37
CA ALA A 139 -7.57 -4.66 -21.34
C ALA A 139 -6.33 -4.80 -20.46
N ILE A 140 -5.96 -3.70 -19.78
CA ILE A 140 -4.81 -3.64 -18.88
C ILE A 140 -5.24 -3.19 -17.48
N GLY A 141 -4.94 -4.02 -16.49
CA GLY A 141 -5.10 -3.69 -15.07
C GLY A 141 -3.78 -3.30 -14.41
N GLY A 142 -3.82 -2.48 -13.37
CA GLY A 142 -2.62 -2.11 -12.63
C GLY A 142 -2.85 -1.87 -11.15
N SER A 143 -1.84 -2.19 -10.34
CA SER A 143 -1.64 -1.62 -9.02
C SER A 143 -0.28 -0.94 -8.90
N ALA A 144 -0.22 0.10 -8.08
CA ALA A 144 1.03 0.75 -7.70
C ALA A 144 0.98 1.17 -6.23
N THR A 145 2.12 1.13 -5.55
CA THR A 145 2.26 1.75 -4.23
C THR A 145 2.22 3.28 -4.36
N GLY A 146 1.34 3.91 -3.57
CA GLY A 146 1.07 5.34 -3.60
C GLY A 146 -0.31 5.67 -4.18
N THR A 147 -0.52 6.96 -4.43
CA THR A 147 -1.82 7.52 -4.83
C THR A 147 -1.96 7.58 -6.34
N VAL A 148 -3.03 6.94 -6.83
CA VAL A 148 -3.43 6.90 -8.24
C VAL A 148 -4.77 7.63 -8.41
N SER A 149 -4.86 8.53 -9.38
CA SER A 149 -6.09 9.27 -9.66
C SER A 149 -7.14 8.39 -10.35
N GLY A 150 -8.40 8.84 -10.34
CA GLY A 150 -9.47 8.19 -11.11
C GLY A 150 -9.21 8.12 -12.62
N ALA A 151 -8.30 8.95 -13.14
CA ALA A 151 -7.84 8.96 -14.53
C ALA A 151 -6.64 8.02 -14.79
N ASN A 152 -6.25 7.20 -13.82
CA ASN A 152 -5.08 6.32 -13.85
C ASN A 152 -3.74 7.06 -13.85
N GLU A 153 -3.69 8.25 -13.24
CA GLU A 153 -2.46 9.04 -13.14
C GLU A 153 -1.72 8.71 -11.85
N ALA A 154 -0.40 8.60 -11.91
CA ALA A 154 0.47 8.44 -10.75
C ALA A 154 0.64 9.79 -10.03
N THR A 155 -0.41 10.28 -9.36
CA THR A 155 -0.39 11.60 -8.70
C THR A 155 0.71 11.72 -7.64
N TRP A 156 0.95 10.65 -6.88
CA TRP A 156 2.07 10.58 -5.94
C TRP A 156 2.39 9.12 -5.62
N CYS A 157 3.43 8.58 -6.27
CA CYS A 157 3.80 7.18 -6.15
C CYS A 157 5.20 7.03 -5.53
N ASP A 158 5.26 6.35 -4.38
CA ASP A 158 6.50 6.10 -3.62
C ASP A 158 7.52 5.20 -4.34
N ILE A 159 7.16 4.69 -5.52
CA ILE A 159 8.04 3.91 -6.42
C ILE A 159 8.89 4.81 -7.34
N PHE A 160 8.72 6.14 -7.28
CA PHE A 160 9.55 7.11 -8.00
C PHE A 160 10.16 8.18 -7.06
N PRO A 161 10.71 7.82 -5.89
CA PRO A 161 11.04 8.74 -4.80
C PRO A 161 12.10 9.79 -5.14
N ASN A 162 12.94 9.52 -6.15
CA ASN A 162 14.07 10.38 -6.53
C ASN A 162 13.86 11.12 -7.86
N VAL A 163 12.70 10.98 -8.51
CA VAL A 163 12.40 11.74 -9.73
C VAL A 163 12.10 13.19 -9.32
N PRO A 164 12.81 14.20 -9.87
CA PRO A 164 12.57 15.60 -9.55
C PRO A 164 11.12 16.04 -9.81
N PRO A 165 10.51 16.95 -9.04
CA PRO A 165 9.09 17.26 -9.14
C PRO A 165 8.60 17.74 -10.53
N ASP A 166 9.41 18.56 -11.21
CA ASP A 166 9.12 19.05 -12.56
C ASP A 166 9.14 17.90 -13.59
N VAL A 167 10.15 17.03 -13.48
CA VAL A 167 10.30 15.84 -14.32
C VAL A 167 9.20 14.81 -14.00
N TYR A 168 8.83 14.65 -12.73
CA TYR A 168 7.76 13.76 -12.28
C TYR A 168 6.44 14.19 -12.92
N ARG A 169 6.13 15.48 -12.87
CA ARG A 169 4.93 16.04 -13.51
C ARG A 169 4.87 15.72 -15.00
N GLU A 170 6.00 15.89 -15.70
CA GLU A 170 6.05 15.71 -17.16
C GLU A 170 6.06 14.24 -17.58
N LYS A 171 6.76 13.37 -16.84
CA LYS A 171 7.09 12.01 -17.30
C LYS A 171 6.42 10.90 -16.48
N VAL A 172 6.02 11.16 -15.24
CA VAL A 172 5.53 10.11 -14.34
C VAL A 172 4.01 10.15 -14.18
N VAL A 173 3.40 11.34 -14.12
CA VAL A 173 1.95 11.48 -13.88
C VAL A 173 1.12 10.63 -14.86
N ASP A 174 1.46 10.62 -16.14
CA ASP A 174 0.73 9.88 -17.18
C ASP A 174 1.35 8.50 -17.51
N ILE A 175 2.33 8.03 -16.73
CA ILE A 175 3.17 6.87 -17.08
C ILE A 175 2.35 5.62 -17.39
N PHE A 176 1.30 5.33 -16.59
CA PHE A 176 0.46 4.16 -16.79
C PHE A 176 -0.38 4.24 -18.07
N VAL A 177 -0.87 5.44 -18.41
CA VAL A 177 -1.61 5.69 -19.64
C VAL A 177 -0.72 5.49 -20.86
N ARG A 178 0.51 6.04 -20.82
CA ARG A 178 1.51 5.86 -21.88
C ARG A 178 1.91 4.38 -22.05
N LEU A 179 2.20 3.69 -20.94
CA LEU A 179 2.53 2.26 -20.97
C LEU A 179 1.41 1.43 -21.64
N ALA A 180 0.15 1.68 -21.27
CA ALA A 180 -0.98 0.98 -21.84
C ALA A 180 -1.14 1.24 -23.34
N LYS A 181 -1.05 2.52 -23.74
CA LYS A 181 -1.14 2.95 -25.14
C LYS A 181 -0.05 2.31 -26.00
N ASP A 182 1.20 2.33 -25.53
CA ASP A 182 2.34 1.81 -26.28
C ASP A 182 2.31 0.28 -26.42
N ILE A 183 1.84 -0.43 -25.40
CA ILE A 183 1.86 -1.90 -25.42
C ILE A 183 0.61 -2.52 -26.05
N ALA A 184 -0.55 -1.86 -25.99
CA ALA A 184 -1.83 -2.45 -26.40
C ALA A 184 -2.76 -1.52 -27.18
N GLY A 185 -2.40 -0.25 -27.38
CA GLY A 185 -3.28 0.73 -28.04
C GLY A 185 -4.41 1.22 -27.14
N ASP A 186 -5.57 1.51 -27.72
CA ASP A 186 -6.74 2.09 -27.02
C ASP A 186 -7.60 1.04 -26.32
N VAL A 187 -6.97 0.23 -25.46
CA VAL A 187 -7.68 -0.74 -24.62
C VAL A 187 -8.08 -0.13 -23.27
N PRO A 188 -9.14 -0.62 -22.61
CA PRO A 188 -9.48 -0.19 -21.26
C PRO A 188 -8.30 -0.35 -20.29
N LEU A 189 -8.02 0.71 -19.53
CA LEU A 189 -7.03 0.77 -18.47
C LEU A 189 -7.72 1.11 -17.15
N LYS A 190 -7.39 0.36 -16.08
CA LYS A 190 -7.71 0.76 -14.71
C LYS A 190 -6.54 0.46 -13.79
N VAL A 191 -6.06 1.49 -13.11
CA VAL A 191 -4.98 1.43 -12.12
C VAL A 191 -5.50 2.01 -10.81
N ILE A 192 -5.22 1.33 -9.70
CA ILE A 192 -5.57 1.78 -8.35
C ILE A 192 -4.43 1.46 -7.37
N ASN A 193 -4.56 1.87 -6.10
CA ASN A 193 -3.58 1.54 -5.07
C ASN A 193 -3.56 0.01 -4.76
N ASP A 194 -2.40 -0.50 -4.34
CA ASP A 194 -2.18 -1.94 -4.09
C ASP A 194 -3.03 -2.51 -2.93
N GLY A 195 -3.31 -1.71 -1.90
CA GLY A 195 -4.23 -2.04 -0.83
C GLY A 195 -5.69 -2.05 -1.29
N GLU A 196 -6.10 -1.13 -2.16
CA GLU A 196 -7.45 -1.13 -2.75
C GLU A 196 -7.70 -2.37 -3.62
N VAL A 197 -6.71 -2.81 -4.40
CA VAL A 197 -6.78 -4.09 -5.12
C VAL A 197 -6.98 -5.25 -4.15
N THR A 198 -6.27 -5.25 -3.02
CA THR A 198 -6.42 -6.27 -1.98
C THR A 198 -7.85 -6.29 -1.43
N ALA A 199 -8.43 -5.14 -1.11
CA ALA A 199 -9.81 -5.06 -0.65
C ALA A 199 -10.81 -5.60 -1.69
N LEU A 200 -10.67 -5.22 -2.97
CA LEU A 200 -11.55 -5.68 -4.04
C LEU A 200 -11.41 -7.18 -4.34
N ALA A 201 -10.19 -7.72 -4.26
CA ALA A 201 -9.94 -9.15 -4.40
C ALA A 201 -10.67 -9.93 -3.31
N ALA A 202 -10.63 -9.44 -2.07
CA ALA A 202 -11.37 -10.03 -0.96
C ALA A 202 -12.88 -9.93 -1.17
N VAL A 203 -13.43 -8.76 -1.46
CA VAL A 203 -14.86 -8.57 -1.78
C VAL A 203 -15.34 -9.55 -2.86
N THR A 204 -14.52 -9.74 -3.91
CA THR A 204 -14.86 -10.65 -5.00
C THR A 204 -14.88 -12.11 -4.57
N LYS A 205 -13.97 -12.52 -3.68
CA LYS A 205 -13.87 -13.88 -3.15
C LYS A 205 -14.97 -14.19 -2.13
N ILE A 206 -15.19 -13.29 -1.18
CA ILE A 206 -16.07 -13.53 -0.03
C ILE A 206 -17.52 -13.09 -0.28
N LYS A 207 -17.76 -12.21 -1.27
CA LYS A 207 -19.09 -11.65 -1.60
C LYS A 207 -19.75 -10.85 -0.46
N HIS A 208 -18.94 -10.20 0.36
CA HIS A 208 -19.34 -9.30 1.44
C HIS A 208 -18.61 -7.95 1.33
N GLY A 209 -19.20 -6.90 1.92
CA GLY A 209 -18.56 -5.59 2.10
C GLY A 209 -17.92 -5.44 3.47
N ASN A 210 -17.59 -4.21 3.89
CA ASN A 210 -16.90 -3.91 5.14
C ASN A 210 -15.54 -4.63 5.23
N VAL A 211 -14.78 -4.52 4.13
CA VAL A 211 -13.54 -5.26 3.91
C VAL A 211 -12.34 -4.33 3.94
N MET A 212 -11.39 -4.62 4.83
CA MET A 212 -10.07 -4.01 4.86
C MET A 212 -9.06 -4.93 4.15
N GLY A 213 -8.45 -4.42 3.09
CA GLY A 213 -7.32 -5.05 2.42
C GLY A 213 -6.01 -4.46 2.94
N ILE A 214 -5.10 -5.30 3.42
CA ILE A 214 -3.76 -4.88 3.86
C ILE A 214 -2.71 -5.62 3.03
N SER A 215 -1.81 -4.84 2.43
CA SER A 215 -0.63 -5.31 1.72
C SER A 215 0.57 -5.20 2.65
N MET A 216 1.09 -6.33 3.16
CA MET A 216 2.30 -6.39 3.98
C MET A 216 3.50 -6.81 3.12
N GLY A 217 3.83 -5.95 2.16
CA GLY A 217 4.97 -6.09 1.26
C GLY A 217 6.21 -5.39 1.79
N SER A 218 6.88 -4.62 0.95
CA SER A 218 8.00 -3.75 1.34
C SER A 218 7.59 -2.77 2.44
N SER A 219 6.41 -2.18 2.26
CA SER A 219 5.71 -1.30 3.20
C SER A 219 4.32 -1.88 3.49
N GLU A 220 3.57 -1.24 4.39
CA GLU A 220 2.12 -1.41 4.45
C GLU A 220 1.48 -0.71 3.25
N GLY A 221 0.53 -1.35 2.58
CA GLY A 221 -0.48 -0.73 1.72
C GLY A 221 -1.87 -1.02 2.28
N GLY A 222 -2.83 -0.12 2.07
CA GLY A 222 -4.16 -0.24 2.65
C GLY A 222 -5.27 0.10 1.68
N GLY A 223 -6.40 -0.56 1.83
CA GLY A 223 -7.60 -0.28 1.03
C GLY A 223 -8.85 -0.73 1.75
N TYR A 224 -9.94 -0.01 1.53
CA TYR A 224 -11.21 -0.30 2.19
C TYR A 224 -12.36 -0.32 1.18
N ALA A 225 -13.15 -1.38 1.26
CA ALA A 225 -14.42 -1.50 0.56
C ALA A 225 -15.57 -1.43 1.58
N ASN A 226 -16.53 -0.55 1.33
CA ASN A 226 -17.67 -0.32 2.22
C ASN A 226 -18.64 -1.51 2.26
N LYS A 227 -19.75 -1.39 2.98
CA LYS A 227 -20.79 -2.43 3.13
C LYS A 227 -21.30 -3.02 1.81
N ASP A 228 -21.33 -2.23 0.75
CA ASP A 228 -21.78 -2.66 -0.58
C ASP A 228 -20.62 -3.23 -1.44
N GLY A 229 -19.42 -3.30 -0.88
CA GLY A 229 -18.20 -3.76 -1.56
C GLY A 229 -17.63 -2.73 -2.54
N ASN A 230 -17.94 -1.44 -2.34
CA ASN A 230 -17.46 -0.35 -3.20
C ASN A 230 -16.27 0.39 -2.57
N LEU A 231 -15.32 0.81 -3.41
CA LEU A 231 -14.26 1.74 -3.01
C LEU A 231 -14.84 3.15 -2.89
N LEU A 232 -14.42 3.88 -1.85
CA LEU A 232 -14.93 5.22 -1.54
C LEU A 232 -14.19 6.35 -2.30
N GLY A 233 -13.12 6.03 -3.01
CA GLY A 233 -12.19 7.03 -3.59
C GLY A 233 -11.26 7.65 -2.56
N TRP A 234 -11.08 6.97 -1.44
CA TRP A 234 -10.11 7.31 -0.41
C TRP A 234 -8.74 6.76 -0.79
N ILE A 235 -7.67 7.51 -0.50
CA ILE A 235 -6.31 7.08 -0.85
C ILE A 235 -5.80 5.92 0.02
N ASN A 236 -6.31 5.80 1.26
CA ASN A 236 -5.97 4.72 2.20
C ASN A 236 -4.46 4.43 2.34
N GLU A 237 -3.63 5.47 2.36
CA GLU A 237 -2.18 5.38 2.57
C GLU A 237 -1.84 5.11 4.04
N LEU A 238 -2.22 3.92 4.53
CA LEU A 238 -2.11 3.53 5.94
C LEU A 238 -0.65 3.51 6.42
N CYS A 239 0.32 3.38 5.52
CA CYS A 239 1.76 3.40 5.82
C CYS A 239 2.22 4.66 6.58
N TYR A 240 1.48 5.78 6.45
CA TYR A 240 1.74 7.04 7.13
C TYR A 240 0.88 7.26 8.39
N ILE A 241 0.09 6.28 8.82
CA ILE A 241 -0.64 6.33 10.08
C ILE A 241 0.31 6.02 11.24
N ARG A 242 0.21 6.77 12.34
CA ARG A 242 0.94 6.46 13.57
C ARG A 242 0.27 5.30 14.30
N LEU A 243 0.98 4.18 14.41
CA LEU A 243 0.60 3.03 15.23
C LEU A 243 1.28 3.03 16.61
N ASP A 244 2.52 3.51 16.69
CA ASP A 244 3.27 3.59 17.94
C ASP A 244 3.32 5.04 18.43
N LEU A 245 2.55 5.32 19.48
CA LEU A 245 2.47 6.64 20.10
C LEU A 245 3.62 6.91 21.09
N ASN A 246 4.56 5.97 21.26
CA ASN A 246 5.73 6.19 22.10
C ASN A 246 6.56 7.37 21.58
N PRO A 247 6.90 8.37 22.40
CA PRO A 247 7.74 9.51 21.98
C PRO A 247 9.13 9.10 21.45
N LYS A 248 9.58 7.89 21.80
CA LYS A 248 10.85 7.27 21.38
C LYS A 248 10.69 6.23 20.26
N ALA A 249 9.50 6.10 19.66
CA ALA A 249 9.29 5.25 18.51
C ALA A 249 10.25 5.64 17.36
N PRO A 250 10.66 4.69 16.51
CA PRO A 250 11.50 4.96 15.35
C PRO A 250 10.89 6.04 14.45
N THR A 251 11.74 6.94 13.99
CA THR A 251 11.47 7.78 12.82
C THR A 251 11.59 6.96 11.54
N ASP A 252 11.03 7.47 10.46
CA ASP A 252 11.15 6.86 9.15
C ASP A 252 11.93 7.72 8.14
N PRO A 253 12.52 7.10 7.09
CA PRO A 253 13.27 7.82 6.08
C PRO A 253 12.40 8.58 5.06
N TRP A 254 11.11 8.27 4.90
CA TRP A 254 10.22 8.94 3.93
C TRP A 254 9.80 10.32 4.39
N SER A 255 9.33 10.44 5.64
CA SER A 255 8.98 11.70 6.26
C SER A 255 10.20 12.52 6.68
N LYS A 256 11.42 12.01 6.41
CA LYS A 256 12.70 12.60 6.82
C LYS A 256 12.75 12.91 8.33
N GLY A 257 12.15 12.03 9.12
CA GLY A 257 12.05 12.15 10.57
C GLY A 257 11.00 13.15 11.08
N SER A 258 10.14 13.68 10.22
CA SER A 258 9.01 14.53 10.62
C SER A 258 8.01 13.79 11.52
N HIS A 259 7.95 12.47 11.38
CA HIS A 259 7.08 11.62 12.19
C HIS A 259 7.83 10.43 12.80
N ARG A 260 7.17 9.81 13.79
CA ARG A 260 7.60 8.62 14.51
C ARG A 260 6.45 7.65 14.64
N GLY A 261 6.79 6.37 14.74
CA GLY A 261 5.80 5.32 14.97
C GLY A 261 4.86 5.10 13.78
N LEU A 262 5.27 5.51 12.57
CA LEU A 262 4.48 5.31 11.35
C LEU A 262 4.36 3.82 11.04
N SER A 263 3.19 3.42 10.54
CA SER A 263 2.79 2.04 10.37
C SER A 263 3.76 1.20 9.54
N HIS A 264 4.33 1.76 8.47
CA HIS A 264 5.28 1.01 7.64
C HIS A 264 6.56 0.56 8.37
N MET A 265 6.86 1.14 9.54
CA MET A 265 7.94 0.67 10.43
C MET A 265 7.54 -0.57 11.25
N TYR A 266 6.31 -1.05 11.11
CA TYR A 266 5.68 -2.14 11.90
C TYR A 266 4.94 -3.15 11.01
N LEU A 267 4.22 -2.70 9.98
CA LEU A 267 3.36 -3.50 9.11
C LEU A 267 3.89 -3.63 7.67
N GLY A 268 5.16 -4.00 7.56
CA GLY A 268 5.85 -4.27 6.29
C GLY A 268 7.17 -4.99 6.56
N GLN A 269 8.04 -5.14 5.56
CA GLN A 269 9.34 -5.81 5.73
C GLN A 269 10.14 -5.22 6.89
N ARG A 270 10.16 -3.89 7.05
CA ARG A 270 10.85 -3.19 8.15
C ARG A 270 10.38 -3.63 9.53
N GLY A 271 9.08 -3.88 9.67
CA GLY A 271 8.46 -4.38 10.90
C GLY A 271 9.03 -5.72 11.35
N ALA A 272 9.27 -6.63 10.41
CA ALA A 272 9.89 -7.93 10.68
C ALA A 272 11.42 -7.82 10.80
N THR A 273 12.09 -7.17 9.84
CA THR A 273 13.56 -7.15 9.76
C THR A 273 14.22 -6.41 10.91
N LYS A 274 13.54 -5.40 11.52
CA LYS A 274 14.07 -4.70 12.71
C LYS A 274 14.25 -5.63 13.91
N LEU A 275 13.59 -6.78 13.90
CA LEU A 275 13.63 -7.79 14.96
C LEU A 275 14.53 -8.99 14.61
N ALA A 276 15.00 -9.11 13.36
CA ALA A 276 15.69 -10.30 12.85
C ALA A 276 16.88 -10.73 13.73
N ALA A 277 17.83 -9.82 13.96
CA ALA A 277 19.02 -10.11 14.76
C ALA A 277 18.68 -10.42 16.24
N LYS A 278 17.66 -9.75 16.78
CA LYS A 278 17.18 -10.00 18.16
C LYS A 278 16.52 -11.37 18.30
N ALA A 279 15.92 -11.88 17.23
CA ALA A 279 15.29 -13.19 17.15
C ALA A 279 16.27 -14.32 16.78
N GLY A 280 17.59 -14.08 16.81
CA GLY A 280 18.59 -15.11 16.53
C GLY A 280 18.71 -15.51 15.04
N VAL A 281 18.17 -14.71 14.13
CA VAL A 281 18.35 -14.92 12.68
C VAL A 281 19.79 -14.54 12.32
N ASP A 282 20.47 -15.42 11.60
CA ASP A 282 21.82 -15.13 11.11
C ASP A 282 21.70 -14.14 9.94
N VAL A 283 22.03 -12.88 10.22
CA VAL A 283 22.02 -11.82 9.21
C VAL A 283 23.39 -11.15 9.17
N PRO A 284 23.84 -10.71 7.98
CA PRO A 284 25.00 -9.84 7.82
C PRO A 284 24.96 -8.63 8.76
N ASP A 285 26.13 -8.09 9.15
CA ASP A 285 26.21 -6.95 10.07
C ASP A 285 25.46 -5.72 9.55
N ASN A 286 25.49 -5.48 8.25
CA ASN A 286 24.77 -4.38 7.63
C ASN A 286 23.24 -4.55 7.64
N TYR A 287 22.72 -5.75 7.91
CA TYR A 287 21.27 -6.03 8.04
C TYR A 287 20.76 -5.92 9.48
N LYS A 288 21.64 -5.64 10.44
CA LYS A 288 21.26 -5.48 11.85
C LYS A 288 20.71 -4.09 12.09
N TYR A 289 19.40 -3.95 12.20
CA TYR A 289 18.78 -2.67 12.56
C TYR A 289 19.30 -2.15 13.93
N PRO A 290 19.65 -0.86 14.08
CA PRO A 290 19.45 0.25 13.13
C PRO A 290 20.71 0.62 12.31
N HIS A 291 21.45 -0.36 11.77
CA HIS A 291 22.56 -0.09 10.85
C HIS A 291 22.13 0.90 9.73
N PRO A 292 23.00 1.85 9.32
CA PRO A 292 22.63 2.88 8.33
C PRO A 292 21.96 2.35 7.07
N ASP A 293 22.44 1.22 6.54
CA ASP A 293 21.90 0.59 5.33
C ASP A 293 20.42 0.17 5.48
N MET A 294 20.02 -0.24 6.69
CA MET A 294 18.62 -0.58 7.04
C MET A 294 17.75 0.65 7.34
N CYS A 295 18.33 1.85 7.36
CA CYS A 295 17.66 3.12 7.70
C CYS A 295 17.59 4.07 6.50
N THR A 296 17.65 3.53 5.28
CA THR A 296 17.50 4.28 4.01
C THR A 296 16.10 4.08 3.41
N ILE A 297 15.77 4.76 2.31
CA ILE A 297 14.52 4.51 1.55
C ILE A 297 14.53 3.19 0.76
N LYS A 298 15.70 2.54 0.67
CA LYS A 298 15.91 1.30 -0.08
C LYS A 298 15.27 0.09 0.61
N HIS A 299 14.94 -0.94 -0.16
CA HIS A 299 14.26 -2.14 0.35
C HIS A 299 14.97 -3.45 0.01
N GLU A 300 16.04 -3.42 -0.78
CA GLU A 300 16.76 -4.61 -1.23
C GLU A 300 17.29 -5.40 -0.03
N ASP A 301 17.93 -4.72 0.93
CA ASP A 301 18.44 -5.34 2.16
C ASP A 301 17.32 -5.90 3.04
N HIS A 302 16.19 -5.19 3.13
CA HIS A 302 15.01 -5.67 3.84
C HIS A 302 14.43 -6.92 3.17
N ALA A 303 14.42 -6.98 1.84
CA ALA A 303 13.91 -8.11 1.08
C ALA A 303 14.82 -9.33 1.25
N GLN A 304 16.15 -9.16 1.22
CA GLN A 304 17.08 -10.27 1.49
C GLN A 304 17.02 -10.71 2.96
N CYS A 305 16.92 -9.77 3.90
CA CYS A 305 16.76 -10.08 5.33
C CYS A 305 15.47 -10.85 5.62
N LEU A 306 14.34 -10.50 4.97
CA LEU A 306 13.09 -11.24 5.11
C LEU A 306 13.23 -12.70 4.64
N LYS A 307 13.96 -12.95 3.53
CA LYS A 307 14.24 -14.33 3.08
C LYS A 307 15.00 -15.13 4.14
N LEU A 308 15.93 -14.50 4.85
CA LEU A 308 16.68 -15.13 5.96
C LEU A 308 15.78 -15.43 7.15
N ILE A 309 14.88 -14.51 7.53
CA ILE A 309 13.89 -14.73 8.59
C ILE A 309 12.99 -15.93 8.26
N GLN A 310 12.47 -15.98 7.02
CA GLN A 310 11.59 -17.05 6.55
C GLN A 310 12.30 -18.40 6.45
N LYS A 311 13.60 -18.42 6.14
CA LYS A 311 14.41 -19.64 6.22
C LYS A 311 14.67 -20.05 7.67
N ALA A 312 14.91 -19.09 8.57
CA ALA A 312 15.26 -19.39 9.95
C ALA A 312 14.11 -20.05 10.73
N ILE A 313 12.85 -19.67 10.47
CA ILE A 313 11.70 -20.30 11.16
C ILE A 313 11.52 -21.78 10.80
N THR A 314 12.07 -22.25 9.69
CA THR A 314 12.04 -23.68 9.32
C THR A 314 13.17 -24.49 9.93
N VAL A 315 14.08 -23.85 10.69
CA VAL A 315 15.19 -24.49 11.37
C VAL A 315 14.78 -24.75 12.83
N PRO A 316 14.70 -26.02 13.27
CA PRO A 316 14.17 -26.36 14.61
C PRO A 316 14.84 -25.61 15.77
N GLU A 317 16.16 -25.41 15.71
CA GLU A 317 16.89 -24.71 16.79
C GLU A 317 16.57 -23.21 16.89
N LYS A 318 16.04 -22.62 15.81
CA LYS A 318 15.73 -21.18 15.72
C LYS A 318 14.25 -20.87 15.80
N GLU A 319 13.41 -21.87 15.55
CA GLU A 319 11.97 -21.73 15.42
C GLU A 319 11.35 -20.94 16.59
N ALA A 320 11.72 -21.26 17.83
CA ALA A 320 11.14 -20.63 19.02
C ALA A 320 11.42 -19.12 19.09
N GLU A 321 12.65 -18.68 18.76
CA GLU A 321 12.99 -17.25 18.81
C GLU A 321 12.41 -16.48 17.61
N VAL A 322 12.39 -17.10 16.42
CA VAL A 322 11.77 -16.49 15.24
C VAL A 322 10.24 -16.45 15.36
N THR A 323 9.63 -17.36 16.09
CA THR A 323 8.19 -17.31 16.43
C THR A 323 7.86 -16.03 17.19
N LYS A 324 8.66 -15.66 18.21
CA LYS A 324 8.46 -14.41 18.97
C LYS A 324 8.51 -13.15 18.10
N LEU A 325 9.30 -13.17 17.03
CA LEU A 325 9.33 -12.09 16.04
C LEU A 325 7.97 -11.95 15.36
N TYR A 326 7.39 -13.04 14.86
CA TYR A 326 6.09 -13.01 14.20
C TYR A 326 4.94 -12.74 15.17
N GLU A 327 5.01 -13.23 16.41
CA GLU A 327 4.08 -12.85 17.48
C GLU A 327 4.12 -11.33 17.71
N THR A 328 5.31 -10.74 17.78
CA THR A 328 5.48 -9.29 17.94
C THR A 328 4.86 -8.52 16.76
N VAL A 329 5.08 -8.97 15.51
CA VAL A 329 4.44 -8.36 14.34
C VAL A 329 2.92 -8.54 14.38
N GLY A 330 2.43 -9.68 14.87
CA GLY A 330 1.01 -9.94 15.07
C GLY A 330 0.37 -9.01 16.11
N VAL A 331 1.10 -8.68 17.18
CA VAL A 331 0.67 -7.66 18.14
C VAL A 331 0.53 -6.30 17.46
N TYR A 332 1.50 -5.88 16.66
CA TYR A 332 1.39 -4.62 15.90
C TYR A 332 0.15 -4.61 15.00
N LEU A 333 -0.12 -5.72 14.31
CA LEU A 333 -1.27 -5.85 13.42
C LEU A 333 -2.59 -5.81 14.19
N GLY A 334 -2.71 -6.52 15.32
CA GLY A 334 -3.91 -6.52 16.16
C GLY A 334 -4.26 -5.12 16.67
N TYR A 335 -3.28 -4.41 17.22
CA TYR A 335 -3.45 -3.02 17.66
C TYR A 335 -3.71 -2.06 16.49
N GLY A 336 -3.05 -2.24 15.36
CA GLY A 336 -3.31 -1.45 14.15
C GLY A 336 -4.74 -1.60 13.64
N LEU A 337 -5.24 -2.84 13.57
CA LEU A 337 -6.64 -3.11 13.19
C LEU A 337 -7.64 -2.51 14.19
N ALA A 338 -7.37 -2.61 15.49
CA ALA A 338 -8.20 -1.97 16.51
C ALA A 338 -8.30 -0.45 16.31
N GLN A 339 -7.16 0.21 16.05
CA GLN A 339 -7.13 1.64 15.74
C GLN A 339 -7.84 1.96 14.42
N TYR A 340 -7.71 1.11 13.39
CA TYR A 340 -8.41 1.32 12.12
C TYR A 340 -9.94 1.22 12.28
N CYS A 341 -10.45 0.40 13.21
CA CYS A 341 -11.88 0.31 13.50
C CYS A 341 -12.50 1.63 14.01
N GLU A 342 -11.70 2.61 14.46
CA GLU A 342 -12.22 3.95 14.81
C GLU A 342 -12.72 4.73 13.57
N PHE A 343 -12.21 4.41 12.38
CA PHE A 343 -12.48 5.16 11.14
C PHE A 343 -13.13 4.32 10.05
N TYR A 344 -13.05 3.00 10.17
CA TYR A 344 -13.54 2.02 9.19
C TYR A 344 -14.49 1.03 9.88
N ASP A 345 -15.59 0.66 9.22
CA ASP A 345 -16.44 -0.45 9.69
C ASP A 345 -15.85 -1.76 9.15
N ILE A 346 -14.95 -2.37 9.92
CA ILE A 346 -14.20 -3.56 9.48
C ILE A 346 -14.88 -4.83 10.02
N GLU A 347 -15.38 -5.66 9.11
CA GLU A 347 -15.91 -7.00 9.43
C GLU A 347 -15.00 -8.10 8.88
N HIS A 348 -14.31 -7.82 7.77
CA HIS A 348 -13.44 -8.74 7.10
C HIS A 348 -12.07 -8.10 6.82
N VAL A 349 -11.01 -8.86 7.06
CA VAL A 349 -9.64 -8.45 6.72
C VAL A 349 -9.05 -9.48 5.77
N MET A 350 -8.41 -9.02 4.69
CA MET A 350 -7.53 -9.85 3.89
C MET A 350 -6.12 -9.27 3.89
N ILE A 351 -5.15 -10.12 4.20
CA ILE A 351 -3.74 -9.74 4.25
C ILE A 351 -2.99 -10.47 3.14
N LEU A 352 -2.32 -9.70 2.29
CA LEU A 352 -1.41 -10.19 1.25
C LEU A 352 0.00 -9.65 1.49
N GLY A 353 0.95 -10.06 0.66
CA GLY A 353 2.32 -9.57 0.71
C GLY A 353 3.29 -10.52 1.42
N ARG A 354 4.57 -10.35 1.12
CA ARG A 354 5.63 -11.33 1.41
C ARG A 354 5.87 -11.56 2.89
N VAL A 355 5.54 -10.61 3.78
CA VAL A 355 5.67 -10.78 5.23
C VAL A 355 4.68 -11.81 5.77
N SER A 356 3.50 -11.92 5.16
CA SER A 356 2.42 -12.84 5.58
C SER A 356 2.57 -14.28 5.05
N LYS A 357 3.68 -14.60 4.36
CA LYS A 357 3.90 -15.91 3.71
C LYS A 357 4.36 -16.98 4.69
N GLY A 358 3.85 -18.20 4.51
CA GLY A 358 4.25 -19.39 5.27
C GLY A 358 3.94 -19.31 6.77
N LYS A 359 4.54 -20.25 7.52
CA LYS A 359 4.30 -20.47 8.97
C LYS A 359 4.35 -19.19 9.82
N GLY A 360 5.30 -18.30 9.55
CA GLY A 360 5.43 -17.05 10.29
C GLY A 360 4.23 -16.12 10.10
N GLY A 361 3.71 -16.05 8.87
CA GLY A 361 2.49 -15.30 8.59
C GLY A 361 1.27 -15.84 9.32
N ASP A 362 1.13 -17.16 9.42
CA ASP A 362 0.01 -17.78 10.15
C ASP A 362 0.07 -17.43 11.65
N ILE A 363 1.26 -17.52 12.27
CA ILE A 363 1.50 -17.11 13.67
C ILE A 363 1.14 -15.63 13.89
N MET A 364 1.55 -14.76 12.96
CA MET A 364 1.25 -13.33 13.01
C MET A 364 -0.26 -13.08 13.01
N LEU A 365 -1.01 -13.76 12.14
CA LEU A 365 -2.46 -13.62 12.03
C LEU A 365 -3.19 -14.17 13.26
N GLU A 366 -2.78 -15.33 13.76
CA GLU A 366 -3.33 -15.92 14.99
C GLU A 366 -3.09 -15.00 16.19
N THR A 367 -1.90 -14.40 16.28
CA THR A 367 -1.57 -13.45 17.35
C THR A 367 -2.40 -12.17 17.24
N ALA A 368 -2.55 -11.61 16.04
CA ALA A 368 -3.38 -10.41 15.81
C ALA A 368 -4.84 -10.66 16.21
N LYS A 369 -5.39 -11.82 15.83
CA LYS A 369 -6.72 -12.25 16.22
C LYS A 369 -6.85 -12.34 17.74
N LYS A 370 -5.88 -12.97 18.42
CA LYS A 370 -5.86 -13.09 19.88
C LYS A 370 -5.88 -11.72 20.54
N VAL A 371 -5.06 -10.77 20.08
CA VAL A 371 -5.04 -9.38 20.61
C VAL A 371 -6.41 -8.72 20.51
N LEU A 372 -7.06 -8.81 19.35
CA LEU A 372 -8.39 -8.24 19.15
C LEU A 372 -9.42 -8.88 20.11
N GLU A 373 -9.42 -10.20 20.24
CA GLU A 373 -10.35 -10.92 21.10
C GLU A 373 -10.12 -10.66 22.59
N THR A 374 -8.86 -10.52 23.04
CA THR A 374 -8.54 -10.39 24.47
C THR A 374 -8.54 -8.95 24.96
N GLU A 375 -8.07 -8.00 24.15
CA GLU A 375 -7.84 -6.62 24.57
C GLU A 375 -8.90 -5.66 24.03
N PHE A 376 -9.60 -6.03 22.96
CA PHE A 376 -10.65 -5.23 22.34
C PHE A 376 -11.98 -6.00 22.19
N PRO A 377 -12.50 -6.64 23.26
CA PRO A 377 -13.68 -7.49 23.18
C PRO A 377 -14.97 -6.75 22.78
N ASP A 378 -14.99 -5.43 22.91
CA ASP A 378 -16.14 -4.58 22.53
C ASP A 378 -16.18 -4.27 21.01
N LEU A 379 -15.09 -4.53 20.27
CA LEU A 379 -15.09 -4.40 18.82
C LEU A 379 -15.88 -5.54 18.18
N LYS A 380 -16.49 -5.26 17.02
CA LYS A 380 -17.10 -6.32 16.22
C LYS A 380 -16.03 -7.38 15.87
N PRO A 381 -16.35 -8.68 15.96
CA PRO A 381 -15.40 -9.71 15.57
C PRO A 381 -14.94 -9.54 14.12
N ILE A 382 -13.63 -9.45 13.93
CA ILE A 382 -13.02 -9.36 12.60
C ILE A 382 -12.71 -10.75 12.08
N LEU A 383 -13.20 -11.05 10.88
CA LEU A 383 -12.92 -12.30 10.19
C LEU A 383 -11.69 -12.15 9.29
N PHE A 384 -10.62 -12.86 9.64
CA PHE A 384 -9.39 -12.92 8.85
C PHE A 384 -9.53 -13.91 7.70
N HIS A 385 -9.23 -13.44 6.49
CA HIS A 385 -9.18 -14.25 5.28
C HIS A 385 -7.74 -14.43 4.83
N THR A 386 -7.34 -15.68 4.68
CA THR A 386 -6.05 -16.05 4.12
C THR A 386 -6.19 -16.51 2.66
N ALA A 387 -5.09 -16.41 1.93
CA ALA A 387 -4.93 -16.98 0.62
C ALA A 387 -3.75 -17.96 0.63
N ASP A 388 -3.65 -18.80 -0.39
CA ASP A 388 -2.46 -19.63 -0.57
C ASP A 388 -1.21 -18.76 -0.82
N ASP A 389 -0.03 -19.36 -0.64
CA ASP A 389 1.24 -18.64 -0.73
C ASP A 389 1.53 -18.06 -2.12
N HIS A 390 0.97 -18.65 -3.19
CA HIS A 390 1.11 -18.09 -4.53
C HIS A 390 0.28 -16.81 -4.66
N PHE A 391 -0.97 -16.84 -4.22
CA PHE A 391 -1.85 -15.67 -4.20
C PHE A 391 -1.37 -14.60 -3.20
N LYS A 392 -0.77 -14.96 -2.06
CA LYS A 392 -0.12 -13.98 -1.17
C LYS A 392 1.02 -13.23 -1.85
N ALA A 393 1.72 -13.85 -2.81
CA ALA A 393 2.85 -13.25 -3.52
C ALA A 393 2.46 -12.42 -4.75
N VAL A 394 1.56 -12.93 -5.60
CA VAL A 394 1.18 -12.29 -6.88
C VAL A 394 -0.31 -11.93 -6.99
N GLY A 395 -1.10 -12.18 -5.95
CA GLY A 395 -2.56 -12.06 -5.97
C GLY A 395 -3.07 -10.64 -6.22
N GLN A 396 -2.32 -9.61 -5.80
CA GLN A 396 -2.63 -8.22 -6.18
C GLN A 396 -2.55 -8.04 -7.70
N CYS A 397 -1.47 -8.51 -8.33
CA CYS A 397 -1.31 -8.44 -9.77
C CYS A 397 -2.40 -9.21 -10.53
N ILE A 398 -2.77 -10.40 -10.04
CA ILE A 398 -3.88 -11.21 -10.61
C ILE A 398 -5.22 -10.49 -10.48
N ALA A 399 -5.52 -9.95 -9.29
CA ALA A 399 -6.75 -9.20 -9.06
C ALA A 399 -6.80 -7.90 -9.89
N ALA A 400 -5.65 -7.26 -10.10
CA ALA A 400 -5.54 -6.06 -10.93
C ALA A 400 -6.04 -6.33 -12.37
N ALA A 401 -5.79 -7.52 -12.93
CA ALA A 401 -6.24 -7.91 -14.27
C ALA A 401 -7.78 -7.84 -14.46
N ALA A 402 -8.55 -7.93 -13.38
CA ALA A 402 -10.02 -7.86 -13.40
C ALA A 402 -10.57 -6.43 -13.27
N LEU A 403 -9.75 -5.44 -12.92
CA LEU A 403 -10.20 -4.05 -12.67
C LEU A 403 -10.79 -3.36 -13.90
N PRO A 404 -10.26 -3.50 -15.12
CA PRO A 404 -10.82 -2.80 -16.26
C PRO A 404 -12.09 -3.53 -16.73
N THR A 405 -13.17 -2.77 -16.92
CA THR A 405 -14.38 -3.31 -17.56
C THR A 405 -14.19 -3.31 -19.08
N LEU A 406 -14.45 -4.45 -19.73
CA LEU A 406 -14.52 -4.48 -21.19
C LEU A 406 -15.77 -3.74 -21.65
N LYS A 407 -15.61 -2.82 -22.61
CA LYS A 407 -16.75 -2.25 -23.33
C LYS A 407 -17.32 -3.36 -24.20
N LYS A 408 -18.59 -3.72 -23.96
CA LYS A 408 -19.32 -4.65 -24.82
C LYS A 408 -19.73 -3.99 -26.12
#